data_AF-A0A2M9P634-F1
#
_entry.id   AF-A0A2M9P634-F1
#
_cell.length_a   1.000
_cell.length_b   1.000
_cell.length_c   1.000
_cell.angle_alpha   90.00
_cell.angle_beta   90.00
_cell.angle_gamma   90.00
#
_symmetry.space_group_name_H-M   'P 1'
#
loop_
_entity.id
_entity.type
_entity.pdbx_description
1 polymer ?
#
loop_
_entity_poly.entity_id
_entity_poly.type
_entity_poly.pdbx_seq_one_letter_code
_entity_poly.pdbx_strand_id
1 'polypeptide(L)'
;SPRAVFLLVLPGKTLWLDGASQPIFQANALLGLQLTVDTALDYLRFFCFFVRSQGAPFYVVEDPGDPNLAELRRTRPELVESIARPASLETGVDGIFRARAAILFDNHCFRAAFDISPAGLVTMTDD
;
A
#
# COMPACT_ATOMS: atom_id res chain seq x y z
N SER A 1 4.74 9.09 22.66
CA SER A 1 5.31 7.97 21.88
C SER A 1 6.33 8.51 20.90
N PRO A 2 7.46 7.82 20.65
CA PRO A 2 8.40 8.26 19.63
C PRO A 2 7.70 8.27 18.27
N ARG A 3 7.87 9.35 17.52
CA ARG A 3 7.40 9.45 16.14
C ARG A 3 8.54 8.95 15.26
N ALA A 4 8.35 7.82 14.59
CA ALA A 4 9.29 7.37 13.57
C ALA A 4 9.28 8.39 12.42
N VAL A 5 10.47 8.71 11.93
CA VAL A 5 10.66 9.58 10.76
C VAL A 5 11.25 8.72 9.66
N PHE A 6 10.66 8.81 8.47
CA PHE A 6 11.10 8.08 7.30
C PHE A 6 11.46 9.07 6.19
N LEU A 7 12.54 8.76 5.46
CA LEU A 7 13.13 9.62 4.45
C LEU A 7 13.46 8.79 3.20
N LEU A 8 13.22 9.35 2.02
CA LEU A 8 13.83 8.88 0.78
C LEU A 8 15.08 9.73 0.51
N VAL A 9 16.25 9.10 0.52
CA VAL A 9 17.53 9.75 0.23
C VAL A 9 17.91 9.47 -1.21
N LEU A 10 17.95 10.52 -2.02
CA LEU A 10 18.30 10.52 -3.44
C LEU A 10 19.60 11.30 -3.65
N PRO A 11 20.28 11.14 -4.80
CA PRO A 11 21.41 11.99 -5.15
C PRO A 11 21.01 13.47 -5.10
N GLY A 12 21.60 14.23 -4.16
CA GLY A 12 21.35 15.68 -4.00
C GLY A 12 19.98 16.07 -3.46
N LYS A 13 19.13 15.13 -3.02
CA LYS A 13 17.79 15.43 -2.48
C LYS A 13 17.40 14.46 -1.37
N THR A 14 16.80 14.99 -0.31
CA THR A 14 16.14 14.17 0.72
C THR A 14 14.68 14.56 0.78
N LEU A 15 13.79 13.57 0.71
CA LEU A 15 12.35 13.75 0.73
C LEU A 15 11.77 13.12 2.00
N TRP A 16 10.96 13.86 2.73
CA TRP A 16 10.29 13.39 3.92
C TRP A 16 9.07 12.56 3.54
N LEU A 17 8.93 11.35 4.09
CA LEU A 17 7.72 10.56 3.97
C LEU A 17 6.78 10.95 5.13
N ASP A 18 6.06 12.05 4.91
CA ASP A 18 5.22 12.73 5.90
C ASP A 18 3.77 12.21 5.97
N GLY A 19 3.44 11.21 5.15
CA GLY A 19 2.10 10.66 5.01
C GLY A 19 1.40 11.09 3.71
N ALA A 20 1.89 12.11 3.02
CA ALA A 20 1.39 12.45 1.68
C ALA A 20 2.00 11.55 0.61
N SER A 21 1.30 11.40 -0.52
CA SER A 21 1.84 10.71 -1.71
C SER A 21 2.85 11.56 -2.50
N GLN A 22 2.81 12.88 -2.35
CA GLN A 22 3.62 13.82 -3.15
C GLN A 22 5.14 13.55 -3.06
N PRO A 23 5.75 13.28 -1.89
CA PRO A 23 7.17 12.95 -1.81
C PRO A 23 7.54 11.67 -2.59
N ILE A 24 6.66 10.66 -2.58
CA ILE A 24 6.85 9.43 -3.35
C ILE A 24 6.78 9.73 -4.85
N PHE A 25 5.76 10.47 -5.29
CA PHE A 25 5.62 10.85 -6.70
C PHE A 25 6.79 11.71 -7.21
N GLN A 26 7.32 12.61 -6.37
CA GLN A 26 8.54 13.35 -6.70
C GLN A 26 9.75 12.43 -6.85
N ALA A 27 9.93 11.45 -5.97
CA ALA A 27 11.01 10.48 -6.08
C ALA A 27 10.89 9.64 -7.36
N ASN A 28 9.69 9.15 -7.66
CA ASN A 28 9.40 8.37 -8.88
C ASN A 28 9.77 9.16 -10.14
N ALA A 29 9.37 10.43 -10.21
CA ALA A 29 9.67 11.29 -11.37
C ALA A 29 11.18 11.56 -11.51
N LEU A 30 11.88 11.81 -10.40
CA LEU A 30 13.31 12.07 -10.41
C LEU A 30 14.15 10.85 -10.83
N LEU A 31 13.71 9.65 -10.42
CA LEU A 31 14.40 8.40 -10.73
C LEU A 31 13.94 7.77 -12.06
N GLY A 32 12.87 8.29 -12.66
CA GLY A 32 12.26 7.68 -13.85
C GLY A 32 11.71 6.28 -13.57
N LEU A 33 10.97 6.11 -12.46
CA LEU A 33 10.41 4.82 -12.06
C LEU A 33 9.66 4.13 -13.21
N GLN A 34 10.00 2.86 -13.43
CA GLN A 34 9.32 1.97 -14.37
C GLN A 34 9.02 0.65 -13.67
N LEU A 35 7.82 0.54 -13.10
CA LEU A 35 7.36 -0.69 -12.46
C LEU A 35 7.12 -1.77 -13.51
N THR A 36 7.36 -2.99 -13.09
CA THR A 36 7.12 -4.23 -13.81
C THR A 36 6.13 -5.10 -13.05
N VAL A 37 5.67 -6.17 -13.68
CA VAL A 37 4.84 -7.19 -13.01
C VAL A 37 5.50 -7.73 -11.74
N ASP A 38 6.84 -7.85 -11.73
CA ASP A 38 7.59 -8.39 -10.60
C ASP A 38 7.72 -7.39 -9.43
N THR A 39 7.55 -6.09 -9.68
CA THR A 39 7.81 -5.02 -8.70
C THR A 39 6.56 -4.25 -8.27
N ALA A 40 5.45 -4.39 -9.00
CA ALA A 40 4.24 -3.62 -8.75
C ALA A 40 3.62 -3.89 -7.36
N LEU A 41 3.60 -5.14 -6.89
CA LEU A 41 3.05 -5.46 -5.56
C LEU A 41 3.91 -4.93 -4.42
N ASP A 42 5.23 -5.00 -4.54
CA ASP A 42 6.14 -4.45 -3.54
C ASP A 42 6.01 -2.94 -3.46
N TYR A 43 5.85 -2.28 -4.61
CA TYR A 43 5.56 -0.86 -4.67
C TYR A 43 4.20 -0.52 -4.02
N LEU A 44 3.16 -1.33 -4.23
CA LEU A 44 1.86 -1.13 -3.57
C LEU A 44 2.00 -1.21 -2.05
N ARG A 45 2.69 -2.24 -1.52
CA ARG A 45 2.96 -2.38 -0.08
C ARG A 45 3.68 -1.16 0.47
N PHE A 46 4.74 -0.70 -0.21
CA PHE A 46 5.48 0.51 0.14
C PHE A 46 4.56 1.75 0.16
N PHE A 47 3.80 1.97 -0.91
CA PHE A 47 2.92 3.12 -1.05
C PHE A 47 1.88 3.16 0.07
N CYS A 48 1.20 2.04 0.29
CA CYS A 48 0.16 1.85 1.30
C CYS A 48 0.69 2.01 2.75
N PHE A 49 1.94 1.63 3.01
CA PHE A 49 2.55 1.78 4.32
C PHE A 49 2.83 3.25 4.68
N PHE A 50 3.28 4.03 3.70
CA PHE A 50 3.68 5.42 3.91
C PHE A 50 2.55 6.43 3.71
N VAL A 51 1.67 6.22 2.73
CA VAL A 51 0.57 7.14 2.45
C VAL A 51 -0.53 6.99 3.50
N ARG A 52 -0.99 8.13 4.02
CA ARG A 52 -2.03 8.22 5.03
C ARG A 52 -3.23 8.96 4.44
N SER A 53 -4.42 8.44 4.67
CA SER A 53 -5.67 9.17 4.45
C SER A 53 -6.34 9.43 5.79
N GLN A 54 -6.79 10.66 6.00
CA GLN A 54 -7.39 11.10 7.28
C GLN A 54 -6.53 10.77 8.52
N GLY A 55 -5.20 10.66 8.34
CA GLY A 55 -4.26 10.32 9.42
C GLY A 55 -4.00 8.82 9.63
N ALA A 56 -4.72 7.91 8.96
CA ALA A 56 -4.54 6.47 9.06
C ALA A 56 -3.88 5.87 7.79
N PRO A 57 -3.06 4.79 7.91
CA PRO A 57 -2.51 4.09 6.76
C PRO A 57 -3.52 3.14 6.15
N PHE A 58 -3.36 2.87 4.86
CA PHE A 58 -3.97 1.72 4.20
C PHE A 58 -3.05 0.51 4.39
N TYR A 59 -2.98 -0.06 5.60
CA TYR A 59 -2.02 -1.15 5.85
C TYR A 59 -2.41 -2.42 5.08
N VAL A 60 -1.52 -2.92 4.21
CA VAL A 60 -1.73 -4.17 3.48
C VAL A 60 -1.52 -5.34 4.42
N VAL A 61 -2.54 -6.19 4.57
CA VAL A 61 -2.47 -7.40 5.40
C VAL A 61 -2.45 -8.64 4.53
N GLU A 62 -1.49 -9.52 4.77
CA GLU A 62 -1.26 -10.72 3.95
C GLU A 62 -1.39 -12.03 4.71
N ASP A 63 -1.47 -11.96 6.04
CA ASP A 63 -1.52 -13.10 6.96
C ASP A 63 -2.63 -12.88 8.01
N PRO A 64 -3.56 -13.83 8.20
CA PRO A 64 -4.53 -13.80 9.30
C PRO A 64 -3.87 -13.68 10.69
N GLY A 65 -2.62 -14.10 10.82
CA GLY A 65 -1.79 -14.01 12.02
C GLY A 65 -1.17 -12.64 12.28
N ASP A 66 -1.33 -11.65 11.38
CA ASP A 66 -0.70 -10.34 11.51
C ASP A 66 -1.04 -9.68 12.88
N PRO A 67 -0.04 -9.21 13.65
CA PRO A 67 -0.28 -8.56 14.94
C PRO A 67 -1.22 -7.35 14.88
N ASN A 68 -1.24 -6.61 13.75
CA ASN A 68 -2.14 -5.47 13.56
C ASN A 68 -3.62 -5.91 13.47
N LEU A 69 -3.88 -7.17 13.16
CA LEU A 69 -5.22 -7.75 13.18
C LEU A 69 -5.62 -8.33 14.54
N ALA A 70 -4.78 -8.29 15.58
CA ALA A 70 -5.05 -9.00 16.84
C ALA A 70 -6.43 -8.68 17.44
N GLU A 71 -6.81 -7.40 17.46
CA GLU A 71 -8.11 -6.97 17.99
C GLU A 71 -9.27 -7.37 17.07
N LEU A 72 -9.09 -7.25 15.76
CA LEU A 72 -10.10 -7.66 14.79
C LEU A 72 -10.30 -9.18 14.81
N ARG A 73 -9.23 -9.95 14.88
CA ARG A 73 -9.25 -11.41 14.99
C ARG A 73 -9.93 -11.88 16.27
N ARG A 74 -9.78 -11.14 17.37
CA ARG A 74 -10.46 -11.41 18.65
C ARG A 74 -11.98 -11.20 18.56
N THR A 75 -12.42 -10.21 17.78
CA THR A 75 -13.82 -9.77 17.74
C THR A 75 -14.61 -10.31 16.53
N ARG A 76 -13.92 -10.56 15.40
CA ARG A 76 -14.45 -11.00 14.10
C ARG A 76 -13.44 -11.94 13.41
N PRO A 77 -13.13 -13.12 13.99
CA PRO A 77 -12.15 -14.07 13.43
C PRO A 77 -12.50 -14.52 12.01
N GLU A 78 -13.78 -14.76 11.72
CA GLU A 78 -14.28 -15.18 10.41
C GLU A 78 -14.01 -14.14 9.31
N LEU A 79 -14.13 -12.84 9.65
CA LEU A 79 -13.79 -11.76 8.74
C LEU A 79 -12.30 -11.82 8.38
N VAL A 80 -11.43 -11.93 9.40
CA VAL A 80 -9.97 -12.00 9.22
C VAL A 80 -9.58 -13.20 8.35
N GLU A 81 -10.09 -14.38 8.65
CA GLU A 81 -9.82 -15.60 7.87
C GLU A 81 -10.30 -15.49 6.41
N SER A 82 -11.40 -14.77 6.17
CA SER A 82 -11.94 -14.62 4.81
C SER A 82 -11.17 -13.62 3.93
N ILE A 83 -10.52 -12.62 4.52
CA ILE A 83 -9.90 -11.51 3.78
C ILE A 83 -8.38 -11.50 3.81
N ALA A 84 -7.75 -11.85 4.93
CA ALA A 84 -6.32 -11.71 5.13
C ALA A 84 -5.56 -12.80 4.35
N ARG A 85 -5.16 -12.45 3.13
CA ARG A 85 -4.38 -13.30 2.24
C ARG A 85 -3.49 -12.42 1.37
N PRO A 86 -2.39 -12.96 0.82
CA PRO A 86 -1.42 -12.19 0.06
C PRO A 86 -2.05 -11.33 -1.03
N ALA A 87 -1.49 -10.15 -1.23
CA ALA A 87 -1.83 -9.31 -2.36
C ALA A 87 -1.47 -10.02 -3.66
N SER A 88 -2.32 -9.86 -4.67
CA SER A 88 -2.17 -10.55 -5.96
C SER A 88 -2.33 -9.57 -7.10
N LEU A 89 -1.55 -9.76 -8.17
CA LEU A 89 -1.79 -9.08 -9.43
C LEU A 89 -2.86 -9.84 -10.24
N GLU A 90 -3.68 -9.07 -10.91
CA GLU A 90 -4.66 -9.52 -11.88
C GLU A 90 -4.24 -9.04 -13.28
N THR A 91 -4.93 -9.52 -14.31
CA THR A 91 -4.68 -9.06 -15.67
C THR A 91 -4.96 -7.57 -15.77
N GLY A 92 -3.89 -6.80 -15.90
CA GLY A 92 -3.92 -5.40 -16.23
C GLY A 92 -4.41 -5.12 -17.64
N VAL A 93 -4.85 -3.90 -17.90
CA VAL A 93 -5.18 -3.40 -19.25
C VAL A 93 -4.27 -2.22 -19.55
N ASP A 94 -3.81 -2.09 -20.80
CA ASP A 94 -3.02 -0.95 -21.29
C ASP A 94 -1.76 -0.62 -20.46
N GLY A 95 -1.09 -1.67 -19.94
CA GLY A 95 0.15 -1.52 -19.16
C GLY A 95 -0.05 -1.05 -17.72
N ILE A 96 -1.29 -0.91 -17.25
CA ILE A 96 -1.63 -0.70 -15.84
C ILE A 96 -1.66 -2.04 -15.12
N PHE A 97 -1.03 -2.14 -13.96
CA PHE A 97 -1.11 -3.33 -13.10
C PHE A 97 -2.32 -3.22 -12.18
N ARG A 98 -3.23 -4.19 -12.26
CA ARG A 98 -4.35 -4.28 -11.32
C ARG A 98 -3.97 -5.20 -10.18
N ALA A 99 -4.09 -4.74 -8.94
CA ALA A 99 -3.80 -5.50 -7.74
C ALA A 99 -5.06 -5.66 -6.87
N ARG A 100 -5.20 -6.80 -6.21
CA ARG A 100 -6.15 -6.99 -5.11
C ARG A 100 -5.40 -7.24 -3.81
N ALA A 101 -5.73 -6.49 -2.77
CA ALA A 101 -5.09 -6.57 -1.46
C ALA A 101 -6.12 -6.47 -0.33
N ALA A 102 -5.88 -7.16 0.78
CA ALA A 102 -6.61 -6.89 2.01
C ALA A 102 -6.00 -5.68 2.71
N ILE A 103 -6.84 -4.75 3.13
CA ILE A 103 -6.47 -3.47 3.70
C ILE A 103 -7.02 -3.41 5.12
N LEU A 104 -6.19 -3.03 6.08
CA LEU A 104 -6.61 -2.56 7.39
C LEU A 104 -6.50 -1.03 7.41
N PHE A 105 -7.64 -0.36 7.57
CA PHE A 105 -7.75 1.09 7.65
C PHE A 105 -8.69 1.45 8.79
N ASP A 106 -8.19 2.20 9.78
CA ASP A 106 -8.96 2.65 10.95
C ASP A 106 -9.82 1.55 11.63
N ASN A 107 -9.23 0.36 11.87
CA ASN A 107 -9.88 -0.85 12.41
C ASN A 107 -10.96 -1.50 11.51
N HIS A 108 -11.15 -1.01 10.29
CA HIS A 108 -11.91 -1.68 9.24
C HIS A 108 -10.96 -2.52 8.40
N CYS A 109 -11.34 -3.77 8.12
CA CYS A 109 -10.59 -4.61 7.21
C CYS A 109 -11.50 -5.08 6.07
N PHE A 110 -11.02 -4.89 4.84
CA PHE A 110 -11.75 -5.14 3.60
C PHE A 110 -10.76 -5.49 2.49
N ARG A 111 -11.25 -6.00 1.35
CA ARG A 111 -10.42 -6.25 0.17
C ARG A 111 -10.69 -5.18 -0.86
N ALA A 112 -9.65 -4.48 -1.28
CA ALA A 112 -9.74 -3.43 -2.29
C ALA A 112 -9.00 -3.80 -3.57
N ALA A 113 -9.41 -3.19 -4.67
CA ALA A 113 -8.70 -3.23 -5.95
C ALA A 113 -7.94 -1.93 -6.18
N PHE A 114 -6.71 -2.04 -6.69
CA PHE A 114 -5.84 -0.92 -7.00
C PHE A 114 -5.34 -1.00 -8.44
N ASP A 115 -5.35 0.15 -9.11
CA ASP A 115 -4.64 0.35 -10.37
C ASP A 115 -3.31 1.03 -10.10
N ILE A 116 -2.24 0.43 -10.63
CA ILE A 116 -0.86 0.88 -10.45
C ILE A 116 -0.29 1.13 -11.84
N SER A 117 0.06 2.37 -12.15
CA SER A 117 0.74 2.68 -13.40
C SER A 117 2.24 2.33 -13.33
N PRO A 118 2.92 2.12 -14.47
CA PRO A 118 4.38 1.94 -14.49
C PRO A 118 5.16 3.09 -13.84
N ALA A 119 4.60 4.31 -13.85
CA ALA A 119 5.18 5.49 -13.21
C ALA A 119 4.87 5.60 -11.70
N GLY A 120 4.13 4.62 -11.14
CA GLY A 120 3.82 4.53 -9.72
C GLY A 120 2.63 5.37 -9.25
N LEU A 121 1.73 5.79 -10.16
CA LEU A 121 0.42 6.31 -9.75
C LEU A 121 -0.42 5.15 -9.22
N VAL A 122 -0.98 5.30 -8.02
CA VAL A 122 -1.85 4.32 -7.39
C VAL A 122 -3.24 4.91 -7.20
N THR A 123 -4.26 4.22 -7.71
CA THR A 123 -5.67 4.58 -7.55
C THR A 123 -6.42 3.39 -7.00
N MET A 124 -7.20 3.57 -5.93
CA MET A 124 -8.14 2.56 -5.46
C MET A 124 -9.39 2.62 -6.35
N THR A 125 -9.78 1.50 -6.95
CA THR A 125 -10.87 1.44 -7.94
C THR A 125 -12.14 0.76 -7.44
N ASP A 126 -12.06 0.05 -6.30
CA ASP A 126 -13.17 -0.69 -5.68
C ASP A 126 -12.81 -1.02 -4.21
N ASP A 127 -13.79 -0.97 -3.29
CA ASP A 127 -13.64 -1.27 -1.84
C ASP A 127 -14.83 -2.04 -1.22
#